data_AF-A0AAN1HG12-F1
#
_entry.id   AF-A0AAN1HG12-F1
#
_cell.length_a   1.000
_cell.length_b   1.000
_cell.length_c   1.000
_cell.angle_alpha   90.00
_cell.angle_beta   90.00
_cell.angle_gamma   90.00
#
_symmetry.space_group_name_H-M   'P 1'
#
loop_
_entity.id
_entity.type
_entity.pdbx_description
1 polymer ?
#
loop_
_entity_poly.entity_id
_entity_poly.type
_entity_poly.pdbx_seq_one_letter_code
_entity_poly.pdbx_strand_id
1 'polypeptide(L)' 'MPLALTLLAVPVVALLAAVWLPFVNGPQLWLGLPSLLVWSVGWVLALTPALAYVERCRNATATATATATGEER' A
#
# COMPACT_ATOMS: atom_id res chain seq x y z
N MET A 1 -14.85 0.57 -2.71
CA MET A 1 -13.81 -0.19 -3.44
C MET A 1 -12.69 0.64 -4.06
N PRO A 2 -12.92 1.82 -4.70
CA PRO A 2 -11.81 2.51 -5.38
C PRO A 2 -10.73 2.99 -4.40
N LEU A 3 -11.13 3.48 -3.23
CA LEU A 3 -10.20 4.01 -2.23
C LEU A 3 -9.19 2.97 -1.71
N ALA A 4 -9.61 1.74 -1.44
CA ALA A 4 -8.71 0.67 -1.00
C ALA A 4 -7.71 0.28 -2.11
N LEU A 5 -8.17 0.25 -3.37
CA LEU A 5 -7.31 0.01 -4.51
C LEU A 5 -6.31 1.15 -4.72
N THR A 6 -6.74 2.41 -4.58
CA THR A 6 -5.87 3.58 -4.66
C THR A 6 -4.80 3.55 -3.57
N LEU A 7 -5.17 3.23 -2.32
CA LEU A 7 -4.22 3.10 -1.22
C LEU A 7 -3.16 2.02 -1.46
N LEU A 8 -3.52 0.93 -2.12
CA LEU A 8 -2.57 -0.11 -2.52
C LEU A 8 -1.72 0.30 -3.73
N ALA A 9 -2.29 1.04 -4.67
CA ALA A 9 -1.57 1.51 -5.86
C ALA A 9 -0.49 2.55 -5.52
N VAL A 10 -0.70 3.39 -4.51
CA VAL A 10 0.25 4.43 -4.09
C VAL A 10 1.66 3.88 -3.82
N PRO A 11 1.88 2.89 -2.93
CA PRO A 11 3.22 2.35 -2.67
C PRO A 11 3.83 1.69 -3.91
N VAL A 12 3.03 1.02 -4.76
CA VAL A 12 3.53 0.41 -6.01
C VAL A 12 4.03 1.47 -6.98
N VAL A 13 3.25 2.52 -7.19
CA VAL A 13 3.63 3.64 -8.07
C VAL A 13 4.84 4.39 -7.51
N ALA A 14 4.91 4.58 -6.19
CA ALA A 14 6.05 5.25 -5.56
C ALA A 14 7.36 4.45 -5.70
N LEU A 15 7.30 3.11 -5.68
CA LEU A 15 8.43 2.24 -5.97
C LEU A 15 8.85 2.29 -7.44
N LEU A 16 7.90 2.25 -8.38
CA LEU A 16 8.18 2.40 -9.81
C LEU A 16 8.77 3.77 -10.16
N ALA A 17 8.27 4.81 -9.51
CA ALA A 17 8.72 6.19 -9.71
C ALA A 17 10.12 6.43 -9.12
N ALA A 18 10.62 5.57 -8.22
CA ALA A 18 11.93 5.74 -7.57
C ALA A 18 13.08 5.96 -8.59
N VAL A 19 12.99 5.34 -9.77
CA VAL A 19 14.00 5.47 -10.85
C VAL A 19 14.02 6.87 -11.47
N TRP A 20 12.87 7.56 -11.49
CA TRP A 20 12.71 8.86 -12.13
C TRP A 20 12.92 10.04 -11.17
N LEU A 21 12.97 9.77 -9.86
CA LEU A 21 13.08 10.80 -8.83
C LEU A 21 14.57 11.14 -8.57
N PRO A 22 15.04 12.35 -8.93
CA PRO A 22 16.46 12.72 -8.79
C PRO A 22 16.91 12.81 -7.33
N PHE A 23 15.99 13.02 -6.37
CA PHE A 23 16.32 13.03 -4.95
C PHE A 23 16.55 11.63 -4.37
N VAL A 24 15.94 10.59 -4.96
CA VAL A 24 16.16 9.18 -4.59
C VAL A 24 17.51 8.70 -5.16
N ASN A 25 17.85 9.16 -6.37
CA ASN A 25 19.09 8.81 -7.08
C ASN A 25 20.27 9.74 -6.79
N GLY A 26 20.08 10.78 -5.97
CA GLY A 26 21.14 11.72 -5.61
C GLY A 26 22.14 11.11 -4.62
N PRO A 27 23.31 11.74 -4.43
CA PRO A 27 24.34 11.29 -3.47
C PRO A 27 23.95 11.51 -2.00
N GLN A 28 22.67 11.74 -1.71
CA GLN A 28 22.15 11.99 -0.38
C GLN A 28 22.16 10.70 0.44
N LEU A 29 22.81 10.76 1.61
CA LEU A 29 22.86 9.67 2.58
C LEU A 29 21.86 9.95 3.70
N TRP A 30 20.84 9.10 3.79
CA TRP A 30 19.85 9.11 4.87
C TRP A 30 20.21 8.05 5.88
N LEU A 31 20.44 8.45 7.15
CA LEU A 31 20.87 7.52 8.23
C LEU A 31 22.13 6.72 7.88
N GLY A 32 23.00 7.26 7.01
CA GLY A 32 24.19 6.56 6.51
C GLY A 32 23.94 5.58 5.35
N LEU A 33 22.70 5.47 4.87
CA LEU A 33 22.31 4.61 3.75
C LEU A 33 21.96 5.45 2.50
N PRO A 34 22.14 4.90 1.29
CA PRO A 34 21.65 5.53 0.06
C PRO A 34 20.16 5.89 0.16
N SER A 35 19.78 7.08 -0.30
CA SER A 35 18.38 7.53 -0.28
C SER A 35 17.41 6.54 -0.95
N LEU A 36 17.87 5.85 -2.00
CA LEU A 36 17.14 4.78 -2.68
C LEU A 36 16.77 3.60 -1.78
N LEU A 37 17.66 3.20 -0.87
CA LEU A 37 17.38 2.13 0.09
C LEU A 37 16.32 2.57 1.09
N VAL A 38 16.45 3.77 1.65
CA VAL A 38 15.50 4.32 2.63
C VAL A 38 14.12 4.50 2.00
N TRP A 39 14.07 5.02 0.77
CA TRP A 39 12.84 5.15 -0.01
C TRP A 39 12.16 3.80 -0.24
N SER A 40 12.92 2.81 -0.74
CA SER A 40 12.39 1.48 -1.04
C SER A 40 11.87 0.79 0.22
N VAL A 41 12.64 0.82 1.32
CA VAL A 41 12.23 0.23 2.59
C VAL A 41 10.97 0.90 3.13
N GLY A 42 10.88 2.22 3.07
CA GLY A 42 9.70 2.96 3.52
C GLY A 42 8.43 2.52 2.78
N TRP A 43 8.50 2.40 1.45
CA TRP A 43 7.34 2.00 0.64
C TRP A 43 7.03 0.50 0.72
N VAL A 44 8.04 -0.36 0.89
CA VAL A 44 7.83 -1.79 1.15
C VAL A 44 7.12 -2.00 2.49
N LEU A 45 7.53 -1.27 3.53
CA LEU A 45 6.84 -1.33 4.83
C LEU A 45 5.39 -0.81 4.74
N ALA A 46 5.12 0.17 3.87
CA ALA A 46 3.78 0.71 3.63
C ALA A 46 2.85 -0.26 2.88
N LEU A 47 3.37 -1.26 2.15
CA LEU A 47 2.55 -2.28 1.49
C LEU A 47 1.78 -3.14 2.50
N THR A 48 2.40 -3.53 3.60
CA THR A 48 1.78 -4.38 4.64
C THR A 48 0.48 -3.78 5.21
N PRO A 49 0.46 -2.53 5.72
CA PRO A 49 -0.77 -1.92 6.19
C PRO A 49 -1.77 -1.64 5.05
N ALA A 50 -1.31 -1.34 3.83
CA ALA A 50 -2.20 -1.16 2.68
C ALA A 50 -2.95 -2.46 2.34
N LEU A 51 -2.24 -3.60 2.30
CA LEU A 51 -2.82 -4.92 2.10
C LEU A 51 -3.78 -5.29 3.24
N ALA A 52 -3.38 -5.04 4.49
CA ALA A 52 -4.24 -5.28 5.64
C ALA A 52 -5.55 -4.47 5.56
N TYR A 53 -5.49 -3.24 5.05
CA TYR A 53 -6.68 -2.40 4.85
C TYR A 53 -7.60 -2.95 3.76
N VAL A 54 -7.03 -3.34 2.61
CA VAL A 54 -7.79 -3.98 1.51
C VAL A 54 -8.51 -5.23 2.01
N GLU A 55 -7.81 -6.07 2.76
CA GLU A 55 -8.38 -7.31 3.32
C GLU A 55 -9.54 -7.01 4.29
N ARG A 56 -9.39 -6.01 5.16
CA ARG A 56 -10.47 -5.57 6.06
C ARG A 56 -11.70 -5.09 5.30
N CYS A 57 -11.52 -4.27 4.26
CA CYS A 57 -12.64 -3.82 3.43
C CYS A 57 -13.34 -4.98 2.71
N ARG A 58 -12.58 -5.96 2.21
CA ARG A 58 -13.11 -7.15 1.57
C ARG A 58 -13.93 -7.99 2.56
N ASN A 59 -13.40 -8.23 3.75
CA ASN A 59 -14.06 -9.04 4.78
C ASN A 59 -15.32 -8.36 5.32
N ALA A 60 -15.32 -7.04 5.48
CA ALA A 60 -16.52 -6.29 5.85
C ALA A 60 -17.66 -6.45 4.83
N THR A 61 -17.32 -6.48 3.54
CA THR A 61 -18.30 -6.70 2.46
C THR A 61 -18.85 -8.13 2.49
N ALA A 62 -17.98 -9.13 2.70
CA ALA A 62 -18.38 -10.53 2.78
C ALA A 62 -19.33 -10.81 3.96
N THR A 63 -19.06 -10.22 5.13
CA THR A 63 -19.93 -10.35 6.31
C THR A 63 -21.32 -9.76 6.04
N ALA A 64 -21.41 -8.60 5.38
CA ALA A 64 -22.69 -7.96 5.06
C ALA A 64 -23.56 -8.84 4.14
N THR A 65 -22.96 -9.50 3.14
CA THR A 65 -23.68 -10.41 2.25
C THR A 65 -24.17 -11.67 2.96
N ALA A 66 -23.40 -12.20 3.92
CA ALA A 66 -23.79 -13.38 4.70
C ALA A 66 -24.98 -13.10 5.62
N THR A 67 -25.04 -11.93 6.26
CA THR A 67 -26.18 -11.53 7.10
C THR A 67 -27.46 -11.40 6.30
N ALA A 68 -27.42 -10.79 5.10
CA ALA A 68 -28.59 -10.65 4.23
C ALA A 68 -29.17 -12.01 3.78
N THR A 69 -28.32 -13.02 3.57
CA THR A 69 -28.76 -14.37 3.18
C THR A 69 -29.38 -15.16 4.35
N GLY A 70 -28.97 -14.88 5.58
CA GLY A 70 -29.52 -15.52 6.78
C GLY A 70 -30.88 -14.98 7.21
N GLU A 71 -31.23 -13.76 6.81
CA GLU A 71 -32.50 -13.11 7.16
C GLU A 71 -33.67 -13.55 6.24
N GLU A 72 -33.36 -14.06 5.04
CA GLU A 72 -34.36 -14.61 4.11
C GLU A 72 -34.74 -16.09 4.38
N ARG A 73 -34.22 -16.72 5.43
CA ARG A 73 -34.37 -18.16 5.69
C ARG A 73 -35.00 -18.46 7.05
#